data_AF-A0A538AFD8-F1
#
_entry.id   AF-A0A538AFD8-F1
#
_cell.length_a   1.000
_cell.length_b   1.000
_cell.length_c   1.000
_cell.angle_alpha   90.00
_cell.angle_beta   90.00
_cell.angle_gamma   90.00
#
_symmetry.space_group_name_H-M   'P 1'
#
loop_
_entity.id
_entity.type
_entity.pdbx_description
1 polymer ?
#
loop_
_entity_poly.entity_id
_entity_poly.type
_entity_poly.pdbx_seq_one_letter_code
_entity_poly.pdbx_strand_id
1 'polypeptide(L)'
;MFSNAGFDAEHSWQWRVRSAAESESWGYLFSAPGIIASWVRPEWVARMERLLPRAAFDRVILNRWTAAEGDFVTPEQWGRCVDPDRSPQTRGAAGVQYFAGLDLGLTKDRTALAILHREGDVVILDDLVVWQGTRAEPVDIGAVERALTDA
;
A
#
# COMPACT_ATOMS: atom_id res chain seq x y z
N MET A 1 21.88 -12.80 -9.22
CA MET A 1 20.47 -12.40 -9.05
C MET A 1 20.13 -11.40 -10.14
N PHE A 2 18.97 -11.51 -10.77
CA PHE A 2 18.44 -10.47 -11.66
C PHE A 2 17.26 -9.79 -10.98
N SER A 3 17.24 -8.46 -10.97
CA SER A 3 16.18 -7.66 -10.34
C SER A 3 15.99 -6.37 -11.10
N ASN A 4 14.76 -5.87 -11.11
CA ASN A 4 14.50 -4.47 -11.41
C ASN A 4 14.78 -3.60 -10.17
N ALA A 5 14.81 -2.29 -10.37
CA ALA A 5 14.83 -1.30 -9.30
C ALA A 5 13.61 -1.49 -8.39
N GLY A 6 13.87 -1.42 -7.09
CA GLY A 6 12.87 -1.45 -6.04
C GLY A 6 12.66 -0.05 -5.46
N PHE A 7 12.32 -0.04 -4.18
CA PHE A 7 12.29 1.19 -3.38
C PHE A 7 13.68 1.46 -2.79
N ASP A 8 13.89 2.64 -2.25
CA ASP A 8 15.16 3.05 -1.63
C ASP A 8 15.59 2.19 -0.41
N ALA A 9 16.70 2.61 0.22
CA ALA A 9 17.35 1.92 1.33
C ALA A 9 16.45 1.66 2.53
N GLU A 10 15.49 2.54 2.78
CA GLU A 10 14.60 2.46 3.93
C GLU A 10 13.49 1.41 3.71
N HIS A 11 13.14 1.16 2.45
CA HIS A 11 11.93 0.42 2.09
C HIS A 11 12.19 -0.89 1.32
N SER A 12 13.44 -1.20 0.97
CA SER A 12 13.77 -2.36 0.12
C SER A 12 14.99 -3.15 0.59
N TRP A 13 14.82 -4.45 0.82
CA TRP A 13 15.95 -5.36 1.03
C TRP A 13 16.82 -5.49 -0.23
N GLN A 14 16.25 -5.32 -1.43
CA GLN A 14 16.98 -5.34 -2.69
C GLN A 14 18.00 -4.20 -2.76
N TRP A 15 17.69 -3.03 -2.18
CA TRP A 15 18.66 -1.93 -2.08
C TRP A 15 19.88 -2.33 -1.26
N ARG A 16 19.67 -3.03 -0.14
CA ARG A 16 20.77 -3.52 0.72
C ARG A 16 21.65 -4.52 -0.02
N VAL A 17 21.05 -5.45 -0.76
CA VAL A 17 21.80 -6.42 -1.57
C VAL A 17 22.55 -5.74 -2.72
N ARG A 18 21.93 -4.78 -3.42
CA ARG A 18 22.60 -3.95 -4.44
C ARG A 18 23.81 -3.23 -3.86
N SER A 19 23.63 -2.56 -2.72
CA SER A 19 24.69 -1.79 -2.06
C SER A 19 25.84 -2.68 -1.63
N ALA A 20 25.55 -3.86 -1.06
CA ALA A 20 26.57 -4.84 -0.72
C ALA A 20 27.30 -5.36 -1.98
N ALA A 21 26.59 -5.63 -3.07
CA ALA A 21 27.21 -6.05 -4.32
C ALA A 21 28.08 -4.96 -4.99
N GLU A 22 27.87 -3.69 -4.64
CA GLU A 22 28.65 -2.54 -5.09
C GLU A 22 29.91 -2.33 -4.24
N SER A 23 29.83 -2.59 -2.93
CA SER A 23 30.93 -2.33 -1.98
C SER A 23 31.83 -3.54 -1.70
N GLU A 24 31.28 -4.75 -1.78
CA GLU A 24 31.99 -5.98 -1.38
C GLU A 24 32.73 -6.64 -2.54
N SER A 25 33.89 -7.24 -2.24
CA SER A 25 34.76 -7.87 -3.25
C SER A 25 34.18 -9.15 -3.88
N TRP A 26 33.21 -9.79 -3.21
CA TRP A 26 32.49 -10.96 -3.75
C TRP A 26 31.35 -10.56 -4.68
N GLY A 27 31.00 -9.27 -4.74
CA GLY A 27 29.90 -8.74 -5.51
C GLY A 27 30.34 -8.20 -6.88
N TYR A 28 29.45 -8.33 -7.86
CA TYR A 28 29.52 -7.55 -9.09
C TYR A 28 28.15 -6.95 -9.37
N LEU A 29 28.09 -5.63 -9.41
CA LEU A 29 26.89 -4.88 -9.76
C LEU A 29 27.00 -4.36 -11.19
N PHE A 30 26.05 -4.77 -12.04
CA PHE A 30 25.83 -4.15 -13.33
C PHE A 30 24.46 -3.46 -13.34
N SER A 31 24.47 -2.16 -13.64
CA SER A 31 23.27 -1.37 -13.87
C SER A 31 23.48 -0.53 -15.12
N ALA A 32 22.72 -0.82 -16.17
CA ALA A 32 22.83 -0.09 -17.42
C ALA A 32 22.33 1.36 -17.25
N PRO A 33 22.96 2.36 -17.90
CA PRO A 33 22.44 3.71 -17.96
C PRO A 33 21.25 3.75 -18.93
N GLY A 34 20.08 3.34 -18.45
CA GLY A 34 18.84 3.31 -19.22
C GLY A 34 18.63 2.01 -20.01
N ILE A 35 17.80 2.09 -21.05
CA ILE A 35 17.32 0.94 -21.81
C ILE A 35 18.37 0.54 -22.85
N ILE A 36 19.02 -0.60 -22.64
CA ILE A 36 20.03 -1.16 -23.56
C ILE A 36 19.49 -2.25 -24.49
N ALA A 37 18.26 -2.71 -24.24
CA ALA A 37 17.63 -3.75 -25.04
C ALA A 37 17.17 -3.19 -26.40
N SER A 38 17.83 -3.61 -27.48
CA SER A 38 17.60 -3.10 -28.84
C SER A 38 16.19 -3.33 -29.38
N TRP A 39 15.45 -4.29 -28.83
CA TRP A 39 14.06 -4.56 -29.19
C TRP A 39 13.05 -3.60 -28.54
N VAL A 40 13.47 -2.81 -27.55
CA VAL A 40 12.60 -1.83 -26.88
C VAL A 40 12.54 -0.57 -27.74
N ARG A 41 11.39 -0.35 -28.37
CA ARG A 41 11.19 0.77 -29.28
C ARG A 41 10.85 2.07 -28.53
N PRO A 42 11.35 3.24 -28.98
CA PRO A 42 11.03 4.53 -28.34
C PRO A 42 9.53 4.81 -28.23
N GLU A 43 8.74 4.41 -29.22
CA GLU A 43 7.29 4.61 -29.23
C GLU A 43 6.59 3.77 -28.15
N TRP A 44 7.16 2.60 -27.82
CA TRP A 44 6.66 1.78 -26.71
C TRP A 44 6.97 2.45 -25.37
N VAL A 45 8.17 3.01 -25.20
CA VAL A 45 8.55 3.75 -23.98
C VAL A 45 7.61 4.95 -23.75
N ALA A 46 7.39 5.76 -24.79
CA ALA A 46 6.46 6.90 -24.73
C ALA A 46 5.01 6.46 -24.45
N ARG A 47 4.61 5.28 -24.93
CA ARG A 47 3.30 4.72 -24.59
C ARG A 47 3.22 4.33 -23.11
N MET A 48 4.27 3.69 -22.57
CA MET A 48 4.29 3.29 -21.16
C MET A 48 4.30 4.50 -20.22
N GLU A 49 5.01 5.57 -20.57
CA GLU A 49 5.04 6.83 -19.80
C GLU A 49 3.64 7.44 -19.62
N ARG A 50 2.78 7.32 -20.63
CA ARG A 50 1.39 7.81 -20.56
C ARG A 50 0.44 6.91 -19.77
N LEU A 51 0.76 5.62 -19.65
CA LEU A 51 -0.13 4.63 -19.02
C LEU A 51 0.14 4.43 -17.53
N LEU A 52 1.39 4.65 -17.11
CA LEU A 52 1.83 4.34 -15.76
C LEU A 52 1.93 5.63 -14.94
N PRO A 53 1.58 5.59 -13.63
CA PRO A 53 1.97 6.64 -12.70
C PRO A 53 3.48 6.86 -12.76
N ARG A 54 3.92 8.11 -12.54
CA ARG A 54 5.32 8.49 -12.75
C ARG A 54 6.31 7.60 -12.01
N ALA A 55 6.07 7.33 -10.71
CA ALA A 55 6.92 6.46 -9.90
C ALA A 55 6.97 5.02 -10.44
N ALA A 56 5.85 4.49 -10.94
CA ALA A 56 5.80 3.15 -11.54
C ALA A 56 6.56 3.11 -12.87
N PHE A 57 6.45 4.15 -13.70
CA PHE A 57 7.20 4.27 -14.95
C PHE A 57 8.71 4.33 -14.71
N ASP A 58 9.16 5.22 -13.81
CA ASP A 58 10.57 5.36 -13.45
C ASP A 58 11.15 4.03 -12.95
N ARG A 59 10.42 3.31 -12.10
CA ARG A 59 10.88 2.03 -11.53
C ARG A 59 10.85 0.87 -12.52
N VAL A 60 9.74 0.65 -13.21
CA VAL A 60 9.52 -0.56 -14.02
C VAL A 60 10.13 -0.44 -15.41
N ILE A 61 10.09 0.76 -16.01
CA ILE A 61 10.54 0.97 -17.40
C ILE A 61 11.95 1.55 -17.44
N LEU A 62 12.23 2.56 -16.63
CA LEU A 62 13.55 3.21 -16.61
C LEU A 62 14.53 2.58 -15.61
N ASN A 63 14.08 1.59 -14.85
CA ASN A 63 14.87 0.87 -13.86
C ASN A 63 15.55 1.81 -12.84
N ARG A 64 14.84 2.88 -12.45
CA ARG A 64 15.29 3.86 -11.46
C ARG A 64 14.75 3.50 -10.09
N TRP A 65 15.61 3.57 -9.09
CA TRP A 65 15.19 3.43 -7.71
C TRP A 65 14.39 4.67 -7.31
N THR A 66 13.22 4.46 -6.73
CA THR A 66 12.32 5.53 -6.28
C THR A 66 12.13 5.44 -4.77
N ALA A 67 11.83 6.57 -4.12
CA ALA A 67 11.24 6.52 -2.80
C ALA A 67 9.94 5.72 -2.86
N ALA A 68 9.56 5.08 -1.75
CA ALA A 68 8.29 4.38 -1.64
C ALA A 68 7.11 5.37 -1.50
N GLU A 69 7.00 6.32 -2.43
CA GLU A 69 5.83 7.18 -2.56
C GLU A 69 4.88 6.52 -3.56
N GLY A 70 4.15 5.54 -3.06
CA GLY A 70 3.12 4.81 -3.79
C GLY A 70 1.78 5.52 -3.67
N ASP A 71 1.72 6.80 -4.00
CA ASP A 71 0.62 7.60 -3.46
C ASP A 71 -0.55 7.67 -4.43
N PHE A 72 -1.39 6.62 -4.40
CA PHE A 72 -2.81 6.76 -4.78
C PHE A 72 -3.47 7.90 -3.96
N VAL A 73 -2.95 8.15 -2.75
CA VAL A 73 -3.30 9.25 -1.86
C VAL A 73 -2.01 9.89 -1.34
N THR A 74 -1.80 11.17 -1.62
CA THR A 74 -0.69 11.98 -1.07
C THR A 74 -0.85 12.23 0.43
N PRO A 75 0.22 12.56 1.17
CA PRO A 75 0.13 12.90 2.58
C PRO A 75 -0.81 14.09 2.84
N GLU A 76 -0.83 15.08 1.96
CA GLU A 76 -1.78 16.21 2.04
C GLU A 76 -3.23 15.79 1.75
N GLN A 77 -3.47 14.83 0.86
CA GLN A 77 -4.81 14.27 0.66
C GLN A 77 -5.26 13.51 1.91
N TRP A 78 -4.38 12.69 2.49
CA TRP A 78 -4.66 11.97 3.74
C TRP A 78 -4.93 12.93 4.90
N GLY A 79 -4.08 13.94 5.08
CA GLY A 79 -4.22 14.92 6.16
C GLY A 79 -5.54 15.68 6.12
N ARG A 80 -6.12 15.90 4.93
CA ARG A 80 -7.44 16.54 4.77
C ARG A 80 -8.61 15.64 5.18
N CYS A 81 -8.40 14.33 5.29
CA CYS A 81 -9.41 13.38 5.76
C CYS A 81 -9.39 13.21 7.29
N VAL A 82 -8.37 13.74 7.99
CA VAL A 82 -8.24 13.61 9.44
C VAL A 82 -8.87 14.82 10.12
N ASP A 83 -9.90 14.55 10.92
CA ASP A 83 -10.56 15.52 11.78
C ASP A 83 -10.22 15.20 13.24
N PRO A 84 -9.39 16.01 13.92
CA PRO A 84 -8.91 15.71 15.28
C PRO A 84 -10.01 15.83 16.35
N ASP A 85 -11.13 16.47 16.03
CA ASP A 85 -12.25 16.64 16.96
C ASP A 85 -13.23 15.46 16.89
N ARG A 86 -13.03 14.52 15.97
CA ARG A 86 -13.84 13.30 15.87
C ARG A 86 -13.29 12.20 16.77
N SER A 87 -14.21 11.50 17.42
CA SER A 87 -13.96 10.27 18.17
C SER A 87 -14.76 9.12 17.56
N PRO A 88 -14.33 7.86 17.78
CA PRO A 88 -15.09 6.71 17.32
C PRO A 88 -16.55 6.75 17.80
N GLN A 89 -17.48 6.43 16.90
CA GLN A 89 -18.91 6.31 17.17
C GLN A 89 -19.30 4.84 17.17
N THR A 90 -19.47 4.27 18.36
CA THR A 90 -19.82 2.85 18.56
C THR A 90 -21.33 2.60 18.56
N ARG A 91 -22.13 3.60 18.20
CA ARG A 91 -23.59 3.51 18.14
C ARG A 91 -24.12 4.27 16.94
N GLY A 92 -24.92 3.60 16.13
CA GLY A 92 -25.61 4.24 15.02
C GLY A 92 -26.71 5.21 15.45
N ALA A 93 -27.03 6.15 14.57
CA ALA A 93 -28.17 7.05 14.67
C ALA A 93 -29.35 6.57 13.82
N ALA A 94 -30.57 6.72 14.34
CA ALA A 94 -31.78 6.35 13.61
C ALA A 94 -31.92 7.17 12.32
N GLY A 95 -32.20 6.48 11.20
CA GLY A 95 -32.36 7.11 9.90
C GLY A 95 -31.05 7.36 9.14
N VAL A 96 -29.90 7.01 9.71
CA VAL A 96 -28.60 7.03 9.01
C VAL A 96 -28.34 5.66 8.39
N GLN A 97 -27.87 5.65 7.14
CA GLN A 97 -27.42 4.44 6.48
C GLN A 97 -25.92 4.25 6.73
N TYR A 98 -25.59 3.08 7.27
CA TYR A 98 -24.22 2.66 7.54
C TYR A 98 -23.75 1.62 6.52
N PHE A 99 -22.43 1.57 6.32
CA PHE A 99 -21.73 0.64 5.45
C PHE A 99 -20.60 -0.01 6.24
N ALA A 100 -20.44 -1.31 6.06
CA ALA A 100 -19.35 -2.07 6.68
C ALA A 100 -18.40 -2.58 5.59
N GLY A 101 -17.10 -2.38 5.79
CA GLY A 101 -16.02 -2.96 4.99
C GLY A 101 -15.20 -3.91 5.86
N LEU A 102 -15.10 -5.17 5.46
CA LEU A 102 -14.29 -6.18 6.15
C LEU A 102 -13.16 -6.66 5.25
N ASP A 103 -11.93 -6.55 5.75
CA ASP A 103 -10.74 -7.19 5.19
C ASP A 103 -10.26 -8.28 6.16
N LEU A 104 -10.10 -9.52 5.68
CA LEU A 104 -9.87 -10.70 6.51
C LEU A 104 -8.42 -11.21 6.36
N GLY A 105 -7.61 -10.95 7.38
CA GLY A 105 -6.24 -11.44 7.53
C GLY A 105 -6.10 -12.31 8.78
N LEU A 106 -6.05 -13.63 8.59
CA LEU A 106 -6.10 -14.55 9.74
C LEU A 106 -4.79 -14.72 10.50
N THR A 107 -3.62 -14.51 9.86
CA THR A 107 -2.33 -14.89 10.46
C THR A 107 -1.22 -13.86 10.25
N LYS A 108 -0.88 -13.53 9.01
CA LYS A 108 0.22 -12.60 8.69
C LYS A 108 -0.28 -11.17 8.66
N ASP A 109 -1.32 -10.94 7.88
CA ASP A 109 -1.95 -9.63 7.72
C ASP A 109 -3.01 -9.44 8.81
N ARG A 110 -3.41 -8.19 9.05
CA ARG A 110 -4.46 -7.86 10.02
C ARG A 110 -5.84 -8.11 9.42
N THR A 111 -6.79 -8.51 10.26
CA THR A 111 -8.21 -8.36 9.93
C THR A 111 -8.65 -6.96 10.35
N ALA A 112 -9.40 -6.26 9.51
CA ALA A 112 -9.93 -4.93 9.81
C ALA A 112 -11.40 -4.83 9.42
N LEU A 113 -12.24 -4.36 10.34
CA LEU A 113 -13.64 -4.01 10.10
C LEU A 113 -13.80 -2.50 10.24
N ALA A 114 -14.19 -1.83 9.16
CA ALA A 114 -14.48 -0.41 9.13
C ALA A 114 -16.00 -0.20 9.02
N ILE A 115 -16.56 0.60 9.92
CA ILE A 115 -17.96 1.05 9.88
C ILE A 115 -17.96 2.51 9.45
N LEU A 116 -18.78 2.82 8.46
CA LEU A 116 -18.79 4.10 7.77
C LEU A 116 -20.23 4.58 7.60
N HIS A 117 -20.42 5.89 7.56
CA HIS A 117 -21.63 6.49 7.00
C HIS A 117 -21.28 7.60 6.01
N ARG A 118 -22.30 8.07 5.29
CA ARG A 118 -22.16 9.15 4.32
C ARG A 118 -22.95 10.38 4.80
N GLU A 119 -22.28 11.52 4.85
CA GLU A 119 -22.88 12.85 5.05
C GLU A 119 -22.64 13.71 3.82
N GLY A 120 -23.69 13.94 3.02
CA GLY A 120 -23.55 14.68 1.77
C GLY A 120 -22.58 13.99 0.81
N ASP A 121 -21.45 14.64 0.50
CA ASP A 121 -20.39 14.09 -0.37
C ASP A 121 -19.17 13.58 0.40
N VAL A 122 -19.26 13.48 1.73
CA VAL A 122 -18.19 12.99 2.60
C VAL A 122 -18.55 11.62 3.13
N VAL A 123 -17.54 10.73 3.20
CA VAL A 123 -17.63 9.45 3.90
C VAL A 123 -16.91 9.59 5.22
N ILE A 124 -17.57 9.20 6.30
CA ILE A 124 -17.07 9.31 7.67
C ILE A 124 -16.83 7.91 8.19
N LEU A 125 -15.64 7.69 8.75
CA LEU A 125 -15.28 6.48 9.50
C LEU A 125 -15.77 6.62 10.94
N ASP A 126 -16.77 5.83 11.29
CA ASP A 126 -17.37 5.82 12.62
C ASP A 126 -16.60 4.93 13.57
N ASP A 127 -16.28 3.71 13.15
CA ASP A 127 -15.52 2.77 13.96
C ASP A 127 -14.57 1.94 13.10
N LEU A 128 -13.45 1.55 13.69
CA LEU A 128 -12.44 0.71 13.07
C LEU A 128 -11.93 -0.30 14.09
N VAL A 129 -12.35 -1.54 13.91
CA VAL A 129 -11.89 -2.66 14.73
C VAL A 129 -10.82 -3.42 13.97
N VAL A 130 -9.69 -3.70 14.64
CA VAL A 130 -8.54 -4.34 14.02
C VAL A 130 -8.07 -5.50 14.88
N TRP A 131 -7.88 -6.66 14.25
CA TRP A 131 -7.35 -7.86 14.88
C TRP A 131 -6.02 -8.26 14.23
N GLN A 132 -5.11 -8.76 15.06
CA GLN A 132 -3.84 -9.32 14.61
C GLN A 132 -3.79 -10.80 15.00
N GLY A 133 -3.79 -11.67 13.99
CA GLY A 133 -3.52 -13.08 14.20
C GLY A 133 -2.03 -13.39 14.18
N THR A 134 -1.70 -14.63 14.51
CA THR A 134 -0.40 -15.25 14.25
C THR A 134 -0.62 -16.63 13.64
N ARG A 135 0.45 -17.30 13.19
CA ARG A 135 0.33 -18.68 12.71
C ARG A 135 -0.07 -19.68 13.80
N ALA A 136 0.31 -19.42 15.06
CA ALA A 136 0.00 -20.29 16.18
C ALA A 136 -1.42 -20.01 16.73
N GLU A 137 -1.85 -18.76 16.64
CA GLU A 137 -3.15 -18.29 17.12
C GLU A 137 -3.75 -17.35 16.06
N PRO A 138 -4.45 -17.90 15.05
CA PRO A 138 -5.10 -17.10 14.03
C PRO A 138 -6.24 -16.25 14.60
N VAL A 139 -6.64 -15.19 13.90
CA VAL A 139 -7.83 -14.39 14.26
C VAL A 139 -9.05 -15.31 14.36
N ASP A 140 -9.76 -15.24 15.49
CA ASP A 140 -11.01 -15.96 15.70
C ASP A 140 -12.12 -15.37 14.80
N ILE A 141 -12.54 -16.15 13.81
CA ILE A 141 -13.63 -15.79 12.90
C ILE A 141 -14.92 -15.51 13.68
N GLY A 142 -15.21 -16.27 14.73
CA GLY A 142 -16.42 -16.07 15.53
C GLY A 142 -16.42 -14.71 16.25
N ALA A 143 -15.25 -14.20 16.64
CA ALA A 143 -15.11 -12.85 17.20
C ALA A 143 -15.40 -11.77 16.15
N VAL A 144 -14.96 -11.98 14.91
CA VAL A 144 -15.22 -11.06 13.79
C VAL A 144 -16.70 -11.07 13.42
N GLU A 145 -17.34 -12.25 13.37
CA GLU A 145 -18.77 -12.37 13.10
C GLU A 145 -19.60 -11.64 14.16
N ARG A 146 -19.28 -11.81 15.46
CA ARG A 146 -19.95 -11.05 16.53
C ARG A 146 -19.78 -9.55 16.35
N ALA A 147 -18.56 -9.10 16.05
CA ALA A 147 -18.31 -7.68 15.81
C ALA A 147 -19.10 -7.12 14.62
N LEU A 148 -19.36 -7.92 13.59
CA LEU A 148 -20.19 -7.53 12.45
C LEU A 148 -21.69 -7.44 12.79
N THR A 149 -22.19 -8.35 13.62
CA THR A 149 -23.62 -8.39 13.96
C THR A 149 -24.00 -7.42 15.08
N ASP A 150 -23.05 -7.07 15.94
CA ASP A 150 -23.25 -6.22 17.10
C ASP A 150 -22.93 -4.73 16.81
N ALA A 151 -22.42 -4.43 15.60
CA ALA A 151 -22.11 -3.08 15.13
C ALA A 151 -23.34 -2.26 14.72
#